data_AF-A0A963K623-F1
#
_entry.id   AF-A0A963K623-F1
#
_cell.length_a   1.000
_cell.length_b   1.000
_cell.length_c   1.000
_cell.angle_alpha   90.00
_cell.angle_beta   90.00
_cell.angle_gamma   90.00
#
_symmetry.space_group_name_H-M   'P 1'
#
loop_
_entity.id
_entity.type
_entity.pdbx_description
1 polymer ?
#
loop_
_entity_poly.entity_id
_entity_poly.type
_entity_poly.pdbx_seq_one_letter_code
_entity_poly.pdbx_strand_id
1 'polypeptide(L)'
;MIGVFPRPLGLAALAFALVLPLLPARAADELPQAEVERIVREYLLREPEVIMQAIEELQRRRDLAASQQQRDQIAANRQMLVADSRDPAIGNPDGDVTLVEFFDYRCGYCRAMVDSINELVASDPDVRVVMKEFPILG
;
A
#
# COMPACT_ATOMS: atom_id res chain seq x y z
N MET A 1 12.64 -24.99 -86.79
CA MET A 1 11.31 -24.38 -86.57
C MET A 1 11.11 -24.22 -85.07
N ILE A 2 10.80 -22.98 -84.63
CA ILE A 2 10.22 -22.58 -83.32
C ILE A 2 11.20 -22.73 -82.14
N GLY A 3 11.83 -21.66 -81.63
CA GLY A 3 11.24 -20.70 -80.66
C GLY A 3 11.26 -21.35 -79.27
N VAL A 4 11.90 -20.84 -78.21
CA VAL A 4 11.58 -19.60 -77.49
C VAL A 4 12.65 -19.40 -76.40
N PHE A 5 13.25 -18.21 -76.32
CA PHE A 5 13.87 -17.71 -75.09
C PHE A 5 12.78 -17.05 -74.23
N PRO A 6 12.77 -17.25 -72.90
CA PRO A 6 12.61 -16.08 -72.06
C PRO A 6 13.46 -16.09 -70.78
N ARG A 7 14.19 -14.98 -70.63
CA ARG A 7 14.37 -14.12 -69.44
C ARG A 7 15.02 -14.70 -68.17
N PRO A 8 16.20 -14.17 -67.77
CA PRO A 8 16.79 -14.40 -66.46
C PRO A 8 16.14 -13.46 -65.44
N LEU A 9 15.14 -13.93 -64.70
CA LEU A 9 14.60 -13.23 -63.53
C LEU A 9 14.56 -14.23 -62.37
N GLY A 10 15.62 -14.29 -61.58
CA GLY A 10 15.64 -15.19 -60.42
C GLY A 10 16.75 -14.96 -59.40
N LEU A 11 17.81 -14.21 -59.73
CA LEU A 11 18.98 -14.10 -58.84
C LEU A 11 19.18 -12.75 -58.16
N ALA A 12 18.36 -11.73 -58.44
CA ALA A 12 18.55 -10.41 -57.82
C ALA A 12 17.90 -10.26 -56.43
N ALA A 13 16.98 -11.15 -56.03
CA ALA A 13 16.24 -10.98 -54.77
C ALA A 13 16.97 -11.56 -53.53
N LEU A 14 18.00 -12.40 -53.71
CA LEU A 14 18.71 -13.03 -52.58
C LEU A 14 19.84 -12.17 -52.00
N ALA A 15 20.23 -11.07 -52.64
CA ALA A 15 21.33 -10.23 -52.18
C ALA A 15 20.90 -9.14 -51.18
N PHE A 16 19.61 -8.81 -51.08
CA PHE A 16 19.14 -7.74 -50.20
C PHE A 16 18.83 -8.19 -48.77
N ALA A 17 18.64 -9.50 -48.54
CA ALA A 17 18.35 -10.05 -47.22
C ALA A 17 19.59 -10.20 -46.31
N LEU A 18 20.81 -10.09 -46.85
CA LEU A 18 22.03 -10.35 -46.10
C LEU A 18 22.74 -9.08 -45.56
N VAL A 19 22.21 -7.88 -45.81
CA VAL A 19 22.86 -6.61 -45.42
C VAL A 19 22.18 -5.95 -44.20
N LEU A 20 21.13 -6.56 -43.63
CA LEU A 20 20.33 -5.95 -42.57
C LEU A 20 20.65 -6.24 -41.09
N PRO A 21 21.67 -7.03 -40.66
CA PRO A 21 21.95 -7.18 -39.22
C PRO A 21 23.22 -6.43 -38.75
N LEU A 22 23.61 -5.33 -39.40
CA LEU A 22 24.81 -4.55 -39.03
C LEU A 22 24.53 -3.14 -38.53
N LEU A 23 23.26 -2.81 -38.22
CA LEU A 23 22.99 -1.64 -37.40
C LEU A 23 23.48 -1.96 -35.98
N PRO A 24 24.48 -1.23 -35.45
CA PRO A 24 24.79 -1.35 -34.05
C PRO A 24 23.52 -1.00 -33.30
N ALA A 25 23.04 -1.92 -32.45
CA ALA A 25 22.13 -1.54 -31.40
C ALA A 25 22.84 -0.45 -30.62
N ARG A 26 22.47 0.82 -30.86
CA ARG A 26 22.90 1.92 -30.01
C ARG A 26 22.34 1.58 -28.64
N ALA A 27 23.19 1.05 -27.76
CA ALA A 27 22.96 1.15 -26.34
C ALA A 27 22.59 2.63 -26.11
N ALA A 28 21.45 2.86 -25.48
CA ALA A 28 21.05 4.23 -25.14
C ALA A 28 22.26 4.88 -24.47
N ASP A 29 22.68 6.05 -24.98
CA ASP A 29 23.78 6.81 -24.37
C ASP A 29 23.44 6.94 -22.88
N GLU A 30 24.26 6.33 -22.02
CA GLU A 30 24.09 6.45 -20.58
C GLU A 30 24.29 7.94 -20.24
N LEU A 31 23.20 8.60 -19.87
CA LEU A 31 23.25 10.01 -19.50
C LEU A 31 24.23 10.18 -18.33
N PRO A 32 25.13 11.19 -18.36
CA PRO A 32 25.99 11.50 -17.24
C PRO A 32 25.15 11.72 -15.97
N GLN A 33 25.59 11.19 -14.83
CA GLN A 33 24.86 11.28 -13.56
C GLN A 33 24.43 12.73 -13.23
N ALA A 34 25.30 13.71 -13.48
CA ALA A 34 25.03 15.12 -13.25
C ALA A 34 23.85 15.66 -14.10
N GLU A 35 23.68 15.15 -15.33
CA GLU A 35 22.56 15.51 -16.19
C GLU A 35 21.25 14.93 -15.65
N VAL A 36 21.27 13.68 -15.19
CA VAL A 36 20.11 13.03 -14.56
C VAL A 36 19.68 13.78 -13.29
N GLU A 37 20.62 14.10 -12.41
CA GLU A 37 20.34 14.86 -11.17
C GLU A 37 19.71 16.22 -11.47
N ARG A 38 20.22 16.92 -12.50
CA ARG A 38 19.65 18.21 -12.95
C ARG A 38 18.22 18.04 -13.45
N ILE A 39 17.97 17.05 -14.30
CA ILE A 39 16.63 16.76 -14.85
C ILE A 39 15.65 16.42 -13.73
N VAL A 40 16.02 15.53 -12.80
CA VAL A 40 15.15 15.15 -11.68
C VAL A 40 14.86 16.35 -10.78
N ARG A 41 15.86 17.17 -10.45
CA ARG A 41 15.65 18.39 -9.66
C ARG A 41 14.69 19.35 -10.35
N GLU A 42 14.93 19.65 -11.64
CA GLU A 42 14.05 20.53 -12.42
C GLU A 42 12.62 19.98 -12.50
N TYR A 43 12.48 18.66 -12.68
CA TYR A 43 11.18 17.99 -12.71
C TYR A 43 10.43 18.12 -11.38
N LEU A 44 11.07 17.77 -10.26
CA LEU A 44 10.45 17.84 -8.94
C LEU A 44 10.09 19.28 -8.52
N LEU A 45 10.84 20.29 -8.96
CA LEU A 45 10.51 21.70 -8.72
C LEU A 45 9.38 22.20 -9.63
N ARG A 46 9.28 21.65 -10.84
CA ARG A 46 8.20 21.97 -11.79
C ARG A 46 6.89 21.24 -11.46
N GLU A 47 6.97 20.05 -10.85
CA GLU A 47 5.85 19.19 -10.47
C GLU A 47 5.99 18.67 -9.02
N PRO A 48 5.91 19.55 -8.00
CA PRO A 48 6.09 19.16 -6.60
C PRO A 48 5.03 18.17 -6.10
N GLU A 49 3.85 18.13 -6.72
CA GLU A 49 2.75 17.23 -6.38
C GLU A 49 3.14 15.76 -6.55
N VAL A 50 4.10 15.44 -7.41
CA VAL A 50 4.59 14.07 -7.62
C VAL A 50 5.16 13.47 -6.34
N ILE A 51 5.77 14.29 -5.48
CA ILE A 51 6.27 13.85 -4.17
C ILE A 51 5.10 13.41 -3.28
N MET A 52 4.02 14.20 -3.25
CA MET A 52 2.82 13.86 -2.47
C MET A 52 2.16 12.61 -3.03
N GLN A 53 2.02 12.50 -4.35
CA GLN A 53 1.48 11.30 -5.01
C GLN A 53 2.30 10.05 -4.70
N ALA A 54 3.64 10.15 -4.67
CA ALA A 54 4.51 9.05 -4.29
C ALA A 54 4.34 8.65 -2.82
N ILE A 55 4.17 9.61 -1.92
CA ILE A 55 3.89 9.35 -0.50
C ILE A 55 2.51 8.68 -0.34
N GLU A 56 1.47 9.20 -1.00
CA GLU A 56 0.12 8.64 -0.96
C GLU A 56 0.06 7.22 -1.54
N GLU A 57 0.75 6.97 -2.65
CA GLU A 57 0.90 5.63 -3.24
C GLU A 57 1.59 4.67 -2.26
N LEU A 58 2.67 5.12 -1.62
CA LEU A 58 3.39 4.33 -0.63
C LEU A 58 2.51 4.03 0.60
N GLN A 59 1.77 5.01 1.10
CA GLN A 59 0.82 4.85 2.20
C GLN A 59 -0.25 3.84 1.81
N ARG A 60 -0.88 3.99 0.63
CA ARG A 60 -1.91 3.05 0.15
C ARG A 60 -1.40 1.61 0.07
N ARG A 61 -0.18 1.39 -0.46
CA ARG A 61 0.44 0.06 -0.49
C ARG A 61 0.69 -0.50 0.89
N ARG A 62 1.17 0.35 1.80
CA ARG A 62 1.37 -0.02 3.20
C ARG A 62 0.07 -0.38 3.86
N ASP A 63 -1.01 0.39 3.71
CA ASP A 63 -2.30 0.11 4.33
C ASP A 63 -2.89 -1.22 3.85
N LEU A 64 -2.79 -1.49 2.54
CA LEU A 64 -3.19 -2.77 1.95
C LEU A 64 -2.43 -3.94 2.58
N ALA A 65 -1.10 -3.83 2.72
CA ALA A 65 -0.26 -4.87 3.33
C ALA A 65 -0.36 -4.93 4.87
N ALA A 66 -0.55 -3.79 5.51
CA ALA A 66 -0.58 -3.62 6.96
C ALA A 66 -1.86 -4.21 7.54
N SER A 67 -2.95 -4.28 6.78
CA SER A 67 -4.20 -4.87 7.25
C SER A 67 -4.01 -6.32 7.74
N GLN A 68 -3.22 -7.12 7.03
CA GLN A 68 -2.94 -8.50 7.44
C GLN A 68 -2.00 -8.56 8.63
N GLN A 69 -0.91 -7.79 8.60
CA GLN A 69 0.01 -7.71 9.73
C GLN A 69 -0.70 -7.23 11.01
N GLN A 70 -1.56 -6.23 10.92
CA GLN A 70 -2.36 -5.74 12.07
C GLN A 70 -3.27 -6.83 12.60
N ARG A 71 -3.99 -7.56 11.73
CA ARG A 71 -4.81 -8.72 12.13
C ARG A 71 -3.98 -9.79 12.82
N ASP A 72 -2.79 -10.08 12.30
CA ASP A 72 -1.88 -11.06 12.87
C ASP A 72 -1.37 -10.62 14.25
N GLN A 73 -1.07 -9.32 14.42
CA GLN A 73 -0.68 -8.77 15.72
C GLN A 73 -1.83 -8.80 16.73
N ILE A 74 -3.05 -8.45 16.32
CA ILE A 74 -4.24 -8.54 17.18
C ILE A 74 -4.47 -10.00 17.60
N ALA A 75 -4.37 -10.94 16.65
CA ALA A 75 -4.54 -12.36 16.93
C ALA A 75 -3.46 -12.88 17.89
N ALA A 76 -2.19 -12.54 17.64
CA ALA A 76 -1.06 -12.94 18.49
C ALA A 76 -1.18 -12.39 19.92
N ASN A 77 -1.79 -11.21 20.09
CA ASN A 77 -1.94 -10.55 21.39
C ASN A 77 -3.35 -10.67 21.98
N ARG A 78 -4.23 -11.50 21.40
CA ARG A 78 -5.66 -11.53 21.76
C ARG A 78 -5.90 -11.70 23.26
N GLN A 79 -5.15 -12.59 23.92
CA GLN A 79 -5.32 -12.82 25.36
C GLN A 79 -5.02 -11.56 26.18
N MET A 80 -3.94 -10.84 25.87
CA MET A 80 -3.64 -9.55 26.51
C MET A 80 -4.72 -8.52 26.22
N LEU A 81 -5.34 -8.59 25.04
CA LEU A 81 -6.38 -7.64 24.63
C LEU A 81 -7.72 -7.86 25.35
N VAL A 82 -8.14 -9.11 25.60
CA VAL A 82 -9.52 -9.38 26.08
C VAL A 82 -9.63 -10.09 27.43
N ALA A 83 -8.53 -10.57 28.00
CA ALA A 83 -8.54 -11.45 29.16
C ALA A 83 -7.53 -11.07 30.27
N ASP A 84 -7.01 -9.84 30.25
CA ASP A 84 -6.21 -9.33 31.37
C ASP A 84 -7.13 -9.01 32.56
N SER A 85 -6.85 -9.60 33.73
CA SER A 85 -7.67 -9.44 34.93
C SER A 85 -7.62 -8.03 35.54
N ARG A 86 -6.67 -7.19 35.10
CA ARG A 86 -6.53 -5.80 35.56
C ARG A 86 -7.47 -4.86 34.82
N ASP A 87 -7.98 -5.28 33.66
CA ASP A 87 -8.81 -4.46 32.80
C ASP A 87 -10.29 -4.72 33.08
N PRO A 88 -11.06 -3.71 33.53
CA PRO A 88 -12.47 -3.88 33.79
C PRO A 88 -13.24 -4.09 32.48
N ALA A 89 -14.29 -4.90 32.53
CA ALA A 89 -15.23 -5.06 31.44
C ALA A 89 -16.62 -4.55 31.85
N ILE A 90 -17.29 -3.88 30.91
CA ILE A 90 -18.69 -3.43 31.04
C ILE A 90 -19.55 -4.12 29.96
N GLY A 91 -20.88 -4.07 30.11
CA GLY A 91 -21.82 -4.79 29.26
C GLY A 91 -21.93 -6.27 29.61
N ASN A 92 -22.12 -7.13 28.61
CA ASN A 92 -22.30 -8.57 28.80
C ASN A 92 -20.94 -9.28 28.90
N PRO A 93 -20.60 -9.93 30.03
CA PRO A 93 -19.31 -10.63 30.16
C PRO A 93 -19.17 -11.83 29.20
N ASP A 94 -20.30 -12.40 28.75
CA ASP A 94 -20.39 -13.52 27.82
C ASP A 94 -20.80 -13.06 26.40
N GLY A 95 -20.64 -11.77 26.11
CA GLY A 95 -21.01 -11.17 24.83
C GLY A 95 -20.32 -11.81 23.62
N ASP A 96 -21.02 -11.86 22.49
CA ASP A 96 -20.53 -12.47 21.25
C ASP A 96 -19.52 -11.59 20.50
N VAL A 97 -19.60 -10.27 20.74
CA VAL A 97 -18.66 -9.27 20.26
C VAL A 97 -17.96 -8.60 21.44
N THR A 98 -16.63 -8.54 21.39
CA THR A 98 -15.81 -7.81 22.37
C THR A 98 -15.19 -6.58 21.74
N LEU A 99 -15.60 -5.39 22.20
CA LEU A 99 -14.92 -4.13 21.93
C LEU A 99 -13.79 -3.93 22.96
N VAL A 100 -12.60 -3.54 22.49
CA VAL A 100 -11.49 -3.15 23.37
C VAL A 100 -11.28 -1.65 23.22
N GLU A 101 -11.55 -0.89 24.26
CA GLU A 101 -11.41 0.56 24.25
C GLU A 101 -10.14 0.97 25.01
N PHE A 102 -9.18 1.52 24.26
CA PHE A 102 -8.01 2.15 24.84
C PHE A 102 -8.34 3.60 25.21
N PHE A 103 -8.16 3.95 26.48
CA PHE A 103 -8.51 5.27 26.98
C PHE A 103 -7.44 5.84 27.91
N ASP A 104 -7.45 7.16 28.07
CA ASP A 104 -6.60 7.90 28.99
C ASP A 104 -7.48 8.88 29.79
N TYR A 105 -7.35 8.90 31.12
CA TYR A 105 -8.13 9.79 32.01
C TYR A 105 -7.93 11.29 31.71
N ARG A 106 -6.78 11.67 31.14
CA ARG A 106 -6.45 13.04 30.73
C ARG A 106 -6.90 13.37 29.31
N CYS A 107 -7.42 12.41 28.57
CA CYS A 107 -7.89 12.64 27.21
C CYS A 107 -9.33 13.21 27.20
N GLY A 108 -9.48 14.44 26.73
CA GLY A 108 -10.78 15.09 26.57
C GLY A 108 -11.70 14.36 25.59
N TYR A 109 -11.14 13.75 24.53
CA TYR A 109 -11.92 12.96 23.57
C TYR A 109 -12.41 11.64 24.15
N CYS A 110 -11.59 10.93 24.92
CA CYS A 110 -12.02 9.72 25.63
C CYS A 110 -13.18 10.06 26.57
N ARG A 111 -13.10 11.18 27.29
CA ARG A 111 -14.18 11.65 28.18
C ARG A 111 -15.47 11.94 27.42
N ALA A 112 -15.38 12.54 26.23
CA ALA A 112 -16.54 12.82 25.39
C ALA A 112 -17.17 11.55 24.79
N MET A 113 -16.40 10.47 24.65
CA MET A 113 -16.88 9.19 24.08
C MET A 113 -17.67 8.33 25.06
N VAL A 114 -17.55 8.60 26.38
CA VAL A 114 -18.19 7.80 27.44
C VAL A 114 -19.68 7.60 27.19
N ASP A 115 -20.39 8.66 26.79
CA ASP A 115 -21.84 8.57 26.52
C ASP A 115 -22.15 7.67 25.32
N SER A 116 -21.34 7.71 24.26
CA SER A 116 -21.50 6.85 23.09
C SER A 116 -21.21 5.38 23.40
N ILE A 117 -20.24 5.09 24.27
CA ILE A 117 -19.95 3.72 24.73
C ILE A 117 -21.11 3.19 25.58
N ASN A 118 -21.66 4.02 26.46
CA ASN A 118 -22.83 3.65 27.25
C ASN A 118 -24.05 3.40 26.36
N GLU A 119 -24.26 4.22 25.32
CA GLU A 119 -25.34 4.02 24.34
C GLU A 119 -25.15 2.74 23.52
N LEU A 120 -23.92 2.39 23.14
CA LEU A 120 -23.62 1.12 22.48
C LEU A 120 -24.01 -0.06 23.38
N VAL A 121 -23.56 -0.06 24.64
CA VAL A 121 -23.88 -1.14 25.60
C VAL A 121 -25.39 -1.21 25.88
N ALA A 122 -26.09 -0.08 25.87
CA ALA A 122 -27.53 -0.04 26.06
C ALA A 122 -28.31 -0.53 24.83
N SER A 123 -27.79 -0.28 23.61
CA SER A 123 -28.46 -0.66 22.36
C SER A 123 -28.17 -2.10 21.93
N ASP A 124 -27.02 -2.65 22.32
CA ASP A 124 -26.63 -4.04 22.04
C ASP A 124 -26.30 -4.79 23.34
N PRO A 125 -27.24 -5.61 23.86
CA PRO A 125 -27.05 -6.34 25.10
C PRO A 125 -26.04 -7.50 24.99
N ASP A 126 -25.61 -7.87 23.78
CA ASP A 126 -24.63 -8.94 23.55
C ASP A 126 -23.20 -8.40 23.37
N VAL A 127 -23.00 -7.08 23.49
CA VAL A 127 -21.67 -6.46 23.48
C VAL A 127 -20.99 -6.55 24.84
N ARG A 128 -19.72 -6.99 24.80
CA ARG A 128 -18.74 -6.84 25.89
C ARG A 128 -17.79 -5.70 25.57
N VAL A 129 -17.55 -4.78 26.49
CA VAL A 129 -16.52 -3.74 26.32
C VAL A 129 -15.42 -3.91 27.36
N VAL A 130 -14.19 -4.16 26.92
CA VAL A 130 -13.00 -4.24 27.78
C VAL A 130 -12.30 -2.89 27.76
N MET A 131 -12.16 -2.31 28.94
CA MET A 131 -11.58 -0.98 29.16
C MET A 131 -10.08 -1.11 29.41
N LYS A 132 -9.26 -0.51 28.55
CA LYS A 132 -7.80 -0.53 28.67
C LYS A 132 -7.25 0.86 28.91
N GLU A 133 -6.78 1.08 30.14
CA GLU A 133 -6.07 2.31 30.45
C GLU A 133 -4.72 2.35 29.71
N PHE A 134 -4.49 3.43 28.97
CA PHE A 134 -3.27 3.66 28.20
C PHE A 134 -2.83 5.13 28.34
N PRO A 135 -2.05 5.46 29.39
CA PRO A 135 -1.73 6.84 29.75
C PRO A 135 -0.65 7.42 28.81
N ILE A 136 -1.09 7.95 27.66
CA ILE A 136 -0.20 8.57 26.66
C ILE A 136 -0.04 10.08 26.88
N LEU A 137 -0.92 10.69 27.68
CA LEU A 137 -0.95 12.14 27.92
C LEU A 137 -0.33 12.56 29.27
N GLY A 138 0.14 11.60 30.07
CA GLY A 138 0.97 11.81 31.28
C GLY A 138 0.28 11.46 32.59
#